data_AF-A0AAD6VLJ1-F1
#
_entry.id   AF-A0AAD6VLJ1-F1
#
_cell.length_a   1.000
_cell.length_b   1.000
_cell.length_c   1.000
_cell.angle_alpha   90.00
_cell.angle_beta   90.00
_cell.angle_gamma   90.00
#
_symmetry.space_group_name_H-M   'P 1'
#
loop_
_entity.id
_entity.type
_entity.pdbx_description
1 polymer ?
#
loop_
_entity_poly.entity_id
_entity_poly.type
_entity_poly.pdbx_seq_one_letter_code
_entity_poly.pdbx_strand_id
1 'polypeptide(L)'
;MLAVYGDAPLPSGDKRPVRLFPIHDLVFGAHCPALPALPPSQPRTAPPRATLPVVPLRLLSPDTFALLHGYLYTQSLAALAPLCDADLLQLAAHAHRIRGLRSNACELGVVDERLCGAVEETWVHTLSAMQACS
;
A
#
# COMPACT_ATOMS: atom_id res chain seq x y z
N MET A 1 -14.10 4.58 -3.48
CA MET A 1 -12.87 5.26 -2.99
C MET A 1 -12.51 4.65 -1.65
N LEU A 2 -11.23 4.46 -1.36
CA LEU A 2 -10.76 4.10 -0.01
C LEU A 2 -10.24 5.36 0.70
N ALA A 3 -10.62 5.54 1.96
CA ALA A 3 -10.04 6.51 2.87
C ALA A 3 -9.05 5.79 3.78
N VAL A 4 -7.77 5.88 3.44
CA VAL A 4 -6.68 5.17 4.10
C VAL A 4 -6.09 6.00 5.23
N TYR A 5 -6.01 5.41 6.41
CA TYR A 5 -5.45 6.04 7.60
C TYR A 5 -4.68 5.04 8.47
N GLY A 6 -3.72 5.55 9.25
CA GLY A 6 -2.94 4.73 10.18
C GLY A 6 -3.57 4.63 11.56
N ASP A 7 -2.98 3.81 12.43
CA ASP A 7 -3.41 3.62 13.83
C ASP A 7 -2.58 4.38 14.87
N ALA A 8 -1.57 5.13 14.44
CA ALA A 8 -0.73 5.89 15.36
C ALA A 8 -1.59 6.77 16.30
N PRO A 9 -1.31 6.77 17.62
CA PRO A 9 -1.95 7.68 18.57
C PRO A 9 -1.73 9.12 18.13
N LEU A 10 -2.79 9.93 18.21
CA LEU A 10 -2.72 11.36 17.90
C LEU A 10 -2.72 12.15 19.21
N PRO A 11 -1.96 13.25 19.29
CA PRO A 11 -2.12 14.23 20.36
C PRO A 11 -3.58 14.71 20.43
N SER A 12 -4.04 15.01 21.64
CA SER A 12 -5.40 15.50 21.86
C SER A 12 -5.68 16.77 21.05
N GLY A 13 -6.64 16.69 20.12
CA GLY A 13 -7.05 17.81 19.27
C GLY A 13 -6.59 17.72 17.81
N ASP A 14 -5.66 16.82 17.49
CA ASP A 14 -5.17 16.65 16.12
C ASP A 14 -6.11 15.81 15.26
N LYS A 15 -6.28 16.21 14.00
CA LYS A 15 -7.06 15.46 13.00
C LYS A 15 -6.20 14.36 12.40
N ARG A 16 -6.78 13.17 12.28
CA ARG A 16 -6.09 12.02 11.64
C ARG A 16 -5.83 12.33 10.16
N PRO A 17 -4.59 12.19 9.67
CA PRO A 17 -4.32 12.31 8.24
C PRO A 17 -4.98 11.14 7.50
N VAL A 18 -5.72 11.47 6.43
CA VAL A 18 -6.42 10.51 5.59
C VAL A 18 -6.00 10.73 4.14
N ARG A 19 -5.64 9.65 3.44
CA ARG A 19 -5.40 9.67 1.99
C ARG A 19 -6.54 8.97 1.25
N LEU A 20 -6.97 9.56 0.14
CA LEU A 20 -8.03 9.01 -0.69
C LEU A 20 -7.44 8.28 -1.89
N PHE A 21 -7.82 7.01 -2.07
CA PHE A 21 -7.39 6.19 -3.20
C PHE A 21 -8.60 5.75 -4.04
N PRO A 22 -8.62 6.06 -5.36
CA PRO A 22 -9.61 5.49 -6.26
C PRO A 22 -9.33 4.00 -6.44
N ILE A 23 -10.38 3.19 -6.33
CA ILE A 23 -10.28 1.74 -6.53
C ILE A 23 -11.44 1.22 -7.38
N HIS A 24 -11.21 0.10 -8.04
CA HIS A 24 -12.22 -0.72 -8.68
C HIS A 24 -12.44 -1.94 -7.81
N ASP A 25 -13.70 -2.19 -7.46
CA ASP A 25 -14.12 -3.31 -6.64
C ASP A 25 -13.62 -4.64 -7.21
N LEU A 26 -13.71 -4.83 -8.53
CA LEU A 26 -13.24 -6.05 -9.19
C LEU A 26 -11.74 -6.30 -9.01
N VAL A 27 -10.90 -5.26 -9.11
CA VAL A 27 -9.43 -5.41 -8.95
C VAL A 27 -9.12 -5.80 -7.50
N PHE A 28 -9.69 -5.09 -6.54
CA PHE A 28 -9.40 -5.37 -5.13
C PHE A 28 -10.07 -6.66 -4.65
N GLY A 29 -11.28 -6.98 -5.09
CA GLY A 29 -11.97 -8.23 -4.76
C GLY A 29 -11.25 -9.47 -5.32
N ALA A 30 -10.51 -9.33 -6.42
CA ALA A 30 -9.70 -10.41 -6.98
C ALA A 30 -8.41 -10.69 -6.17
N HIS A 31 -7.83 -9.66 -5.55
CA HIS A 31 -6.50 -9.76 -4.93
C HIS A 31 -6.50 -9.61 -3.40
N CYS A 32 -7.52 -9.02 -2.80
CA CYS A 32 -7.59 -8.65 -1.39
C CYS A 32 -8.81 -9.30 -0.69
N PRO A 33 -8.74 -10.59 -0.31
CA PRO A 33 -9.85 -11.29 0.32
C PRO A 33 -10.24 -10.73 1.69
N ALA A 34 -9.33 -10.01 2.37
CA ALA A 34 -9.63 -9.39 3.66
C ALA A 34 -10.17 -7.95 3.53
N LEU A 35 -10.36 -7.43 2.31
CA LEU A 35 -10.92 -6.10 2.13
C LEU A 35 -12.38 -6.04 2.61
N PRO A 36 -12.79 -4.99 3.35
CA PRO A 36 -14.19 -4.76 3.67
C PRO A 36 -15.06 -4.71 2.40
N ALA A 37 -16.26 -5.28 2.48
CA ALA A 37 -17.21 -5.26 1.37
C ALA A 37 -17.48 -3.82 0.91
N LEU A 38 -17.28 -3.57 -0.38
CA LEU A 38 -17.54 -2.26 -0.96
C LEU A 38 -19.04 -2.09 -1.24
N PRO A 39 -19.59 -0.88 -1.05
CA PRO A 39 -20.98 -0.63 -1.40
C PRO A 39 -21.19 -0.79 -2.92
N PRO A 40 -22.34 -1.34 -3.34
CA PRO A 40 -22.61 -1.61 -4.75
C PRO A 40 -22.62 -0.31 -5.57
N SER A 41 -22.02 -0.36 -6.75
CA SER A 41 -22.09 0.75 -7.71
C SER A 41 -23.46 0.77 -8.39
N GLN A 42 -24.17 1.90 -8.29
CA GLN A 42 -25.41 2.10 -9.02
C GLN A 42 -25.12 2.79 -10.35
N PRO A 43 -25.37 2.16 -11.51
CA PRO A 43 -25.21 2.81 -12.80
C PRO A 43 -26.28 3.89 -12.96
N ARG A 44 -25.95 5.14 -12.59
CA ARG A 44 -26.75 6.32 -12.95
C ARG A 44 -26.33 6.78 -14.34
N THR A 45 -27.30 6.99 -15.22
CA THR A 45 -27.14 7.79 -16.45
C THR A 45 -26.35 9.06 -16.12
N ALA A 46 -25.18 9.20 -16.74
CA ALA A 46 -24.09 10.09 -16.32
C ALA A 46 -24.56 11.49 -15.90
N PRO A 47 -24.69 11.79 -14.60
CA PRO A 47 -24.90 13.15 -14.16
C PRO A 47 -23.58 13.92 -14.29
N PRO A 48 -23.60 15.25 -14.47
CA PRO A 48 -22.38 16.08 -14.51
C PRO A 48 -21.58 16.07 -13.19
N ARG A 49 -22.18 15.57 -12.10
CA ARG A 49 -21.55 15.30 -10.81
C ARG A 49 -22.05 13.98 -10.24
N ALA A 50 -21.12 13.13 -9.82
CA ALA A 50 -21.41 11.87 -9.13
C ALA A 50 -20.90 11.93 -7.69
N THR A 51 -21.70 11.41 -6.75
CA THR A 51 -21.26 11.17 -5.37
C THR A 51 -20.65 9.78 -5.31
N LEU A 52 -19.36 9.69 -4.96
CA LEU A 52 -18.66 8.41 -4.84
C LEU A 52 -18.65 7.96 -3.37
N PRO A 53 -18.92 6.68 -3.09
CA PRO A 53 -18.76 6.15 -1.74
C PRO A 53 -17.30 6.14 -1.32
N VAL A 54 -17.06 6.58 -0.09
CA VAL A 54 -15.75 6.56 0.57
C VAL A 54 -15.80 5.51 1.67
N VAL A 55 -15.01 4.45 1.51
CA VAL A 55 -14.91 3.36 2.48
C VAL A 55 -13.66 3.56 3.34
N PRO A 56 -13.78 3.65 4.67
CA PRO A 56 -12.62 3.77 5.54
C PRO A 56 -11.81 2.48 5.53
N LEU A 57 -10.49 2.60 5.34
CA LEU A 57 -9.54 1.50 5.43
C LEU A 57 -8.41 1.89 6.39
N ARG A 58 -8.29 1.13 7.46
CA ARG A 58 -7.23 1.26 8.44
C ARG A 58 -6.07 0.37 8.01
N LEU A 59 -4.83 0.87 8.10
CA LEU A 59 -3.63 0.10 7.78
C LEU A 59 -2.49 0.41 8.74
N LEU A 60 -1.63 -0.56 8.99
CA LEU A 60 -0.42 -0.35 9.82
C LEU A 60 0.61 0.60 9.18
N SER A 61 0.73 0.60 7.86
CA SER A 61 1.64 1.48 7.13
C SER A 61 0.88 2.24 6.03
N PRO A 62 0.06 3.24 6.40
CA PRO A 62 -0.75 3.94 5.41
C PRO A 62 0.12 4.62 4.34
N ASP A 63 1.35 5.02 4.67
CA ASP A 63 2.27 5.74 3.77
C ASP A 63 2.79 4.89 2.61
N THR A 64 2.80 3.57 2.79
CA THR A 64 3.26 2.63 1.76
C THR A 64 2.11 2.03 0.95
N PHE A 65 0.85 2.34 1.29
CA PHE A 65 -0.31 1.78 0.58
C PHE A 65 -0.34 2.16 -0.90
N ALA A 66 0.19 3.33 -1.28
CA ALA A 66 0.30 3.73 -2.68
C ALA A 66 1.12 2.74 -3.53
N LEU A 67 2.13 2.08 -2.93
CA LEU A 67 2.95 1.08 -3.61
C LEU A 67 2.13 -0.20 -3.88
N LEU A 68 1.41 -0.68 -2.87
CA LEU A 68 0.53 -1.85 -3.01
C LEU A 68 -0.58 -1.56 -4.02
N HIS A 69 -1.23 -0.41 -3.89
CA HIS A 69 -2.27 0.04 -4.81
C HIS A 69 -1.77 0.06 -6.26
N GLY A 70 -0.61 0.68 -6.53
CA GLY A 70 -0.01 0.69 -7.86
C GLY A 70 0.32 -0.71 -8.39
N TYR A 71 0.85 -1.59 -7.52
CA TYR A 71 1.12 -2.98 -7.88
C TYR A 71 -0.16 -3.73 -8.27
N LEU A 72 -1.25 -3.62 -7.49
CA LEU A 72 -2.50 -4.32 -7.78
C LEU A 72 -3.05 -3.99 -9.19
N TYR A 73 -2.83 -2.77 -9.68
CA TYR A 73 -3.25 -2.36 -11.03
C TYR A 73 -2.28 -2.74 -12.14
N THR A 74 -0.98 -2.61 -11.88
CA THR A 74 0.04 -2.67 -12.94
C THR A 74 0.81 -3.99 -12.95
N GLN A 75 0.73 -4.75 -11.85
CA GLN A 75 1.53 -5.94 -11.57
C GLN A 75 3.04 -5.65 -11.68
N SER A 76 3.44 -4.39 -11.51
CA SER A 76 4.82 -3.93 -11.67
C SER A 76 5.56 -3.88 -10.34
N LEU A 77 6.71 -4.53 -10.31
CA LEU A 77 7.61 -4.55 -9.15
C LEU A 77 8.66 -3.43 -9.19
N ALA A 78 8.53 -2.47 -10.11
CA ALA A 78 9.52 -1.40 -10.29
C ALA A 78 9.78 -0.58 -9.01
N ALA A 79 8.78 -0.46 -8.12
CA ALA A 79 8.93 0.21 -6.84
C ALA A 79 9.86 -0.52 -5.83
N LEU A 80 10.13 -1.80 -6.06
CA LEU A 80 11.04 -2.66 -5.29
C LEU A 80 12.41 -2.81 -5.94
N ALA A 81 12.71 -2.03 -6.97
CA ALA A 81 14.01 -2.06 -7.62
C ALA A 81 15.13 -1.77 -6.60
N PRO A 82 16.25 -2.53 -6.64
CA PRO A 82 17.40 -2.28 -5.78
C PRO A 82 17.93 -0.86 -5.94
N LEU A 83 18.42 -0.28 -4.84
CA LEU A 83 19.13 0.99 -4.88
C LEU A 83 20.63 0.75 -5.07
N CYS A 84 21.18 1.23 -6.18
CA CYS A 84 22.63 1.26 -6.40
C CYS A 84 23.23 2.54 -5.78
N ASP A 85 24.41 2.42 -5.17
CA ASP A 85 25.17 3.55 -4.60
C ASP A 85 24.39 4.40 -3.58
N ALA A 86 23.45 3.78 -2.85
CA ALA A 86 22.63 4.47 -1.87
C ALA A 86 23.36 4.67 -0.54
N ASP A 87 23.10 5.80 0.09
CA ASP A 87 23.52 6.03 1.47
C ASP A 87 22.64 5.27 2.48
N LEU A 88 23.09 5.22 3.74
CA LEU A 88 22.37 4.51 4.80
C LEU A 88 20.95 5.03 5.03
N LEU A 89 20.70 6.33 4.82
CA LEU A 89 19.38 6.93 5.00
C LEU A 89 18.41 6.48 3.89
N GLN A 90 18.88 6.46 2.63
CA GLN A 90 18.15 5.96 1.48
C GLN A 90 17.84 4.46 1.62
N LEU A 91 18.82 3.67 2.09
CA LEU A 91 18.62 2.24 2.38
C LEU A 91 17.59 2.03 3.50
N ALA A 92 17.68 2.80 4.60
CA ALA A 92 16.69 2.74 5.68
C ALA A 92 15.27 3.13 5.21
N ALA A 93 15.16 4.16 4.36
CA ALA A 93 13.89 4.56 3.76
C ALA A 93 13.34 3.50 2.80
N HIS A 94 14.20 2.78 2.08
CA HIS A 94 13.80 1.65 1.24
C HIS A 94 13.33 0.46 2.07
N ALA A 95 14.06 0.10 3.12
CA ALA A 95 13.67 -0.92 4.09
C ALA A 95 12.29 -0.61 4.72
N HIS A 96 12.04 0.64 5.11
CA HIS A 96 10.74 1.07 5.61
C HIS A 96 9.62 0.85 4.60
N ARG A 97 9.85 1.18 3.32
CA ARG A 97 8.88 0.98 2.23
C ARG A 97 8.56 -0.50 2.01
N ILE A 98 9.58 -1.36 1.96
CA ILE A 98 9.42 -2.81 1.76
C ILE A 98 8.63 -3.41 2.92
N ARG A 99 8.99 -3.07 4.16
CA ARG A 99 8.29 -3.55 5.36
C ARG A 99 6.83 -3.10 5.38
N GLY A 100 6.57 -1.83 5.05
CA GLY A 100 5.21 -1.31 5.00
C GLY A 100 4.36 -1.95 3.90
N LEU A 101 4.94 -2.16 2.71
CA LEU A 101 4.29 -2.87 1.61
C LEU A 101 3.87 -4.28 2.03
N ARG A 102 4.81 -5.05 2.62
CA ARG A 102 4.55 -6.38 3.15
C ARG A 102 3.43 -6.37 4.20
N SER A 103 3.51 -5.44 5.15
CA SER A 103 2.51 -5.31 6.22
C SER A 103 1.11 -5.09 5.68
N ASN A 104 0.96 -4.14 4.73
CA ASN A 104 -0.33 -3.84 4.12
C ASN A 104 -0.84 -5.01 3.28
N ALA A 105 0.04 -5.71 2.55
CA ALA A 105 -0.32 -6.87 1.75
C ALA A 105 -0.86 -8.00 2.63
N CYS A 106 -0.19 -8.29 3.76
CA CYS A 106 -0.67 -9.26 4.75
C CYS A 106 -2.01 -8.86 5.37
N GLU A 107 -2.18 -7.58 5.73
CA GLU A 107 -3.41 -7.07 6.34
C GLU A 107 -4.62 -7.18 5.39
N LEU A 108 -4.39 -6.99 4.09
CA LEU A 108 -5.41 -7.15 3.04
C LEU A 108 -5.56 -8.59 2.53
N GLY A 109 -4.74 -9.53 3.02
CA GLY A 109 -4.78 -10.93 2.64
C GLY A 109 -4.29 -11.20 1.22
N VAL A 110 -3.43 -10.35 0.66
CA VAL A 110 -2.89 -10.53 -0.69
C VAL A 110 -2.06 -11.80 -0.75
N VAL A 111 -2.48 -12.76 -1.58
CA VAL A 111 -1.76 -14.02 -1.84
C VAL A 111 -1.20 -13.96 -3.25
N ASP A 112 -0.04 -13.33 -3.41
CA ASP A 112 0.68 -13.21 -4.68
C ASP A 112 2.13 -13.64 -4.49
N GLU A 113 2.51 -14.79 -5.07
CA GLU A 113 3.86 -15.35 -4.95
C GLU A 113 4.93 -14.44 -5.57
N ARG A 114 4.60 -13.69 -6.64
CA ARG A 114 5.56 -12.78 -7.28
C ARG A 114 5.85 -11.59 -6.39
N LEU A 115 4.80 -11.00 -5.81
CA LEU A 115 4.97 -9.91 -4.84
C LEU A 115 5.74 -10.38 -3.61
N CYS A 116 5.34 -11.51 -3.03
CA CYS A 116 5.99 -12.06 -1.85
C CYS A 116 7.47 -12.37 -2.09
N GLY A 117 7.79 -13.03 -3.21
CA GLY A 117 9.18 -13.34 -3.59
C GLY A 117 10.03 -12.08 -3.74
N ALA A 118 9.51 -11.08 -4.47
CA ALA A 118 10.23 -9.83 -4.70
C ALA A 118 10.43 -9.02 -3.41
N VAL A 119 9.44 -9.00 -2.52
CA VAL A 119 9.55 -8.33 -1.21
C VAL A 119 10.65 -8.96 -0.36
N GLU A 120 10.69 -10.29 -0.26
CA GLU A 120 11.70 -11.00 0.53
C GLU A 120 13.10 -10.85 -0.10
N GLU A 121 13.23 -10.96 -1.43
CA GLU A 121 14.50 -10.76 -2.13
C GLU A 121 15.06 -9.34 -1.94
N THR A 122 14.25 -8.31 -2.21
CA THR A 122 14.67 -6.92 -2.05
C THR A 122 14.96 -6.59 -0.58
N TRP A 123 14.24 -7.18 0.37
CA TRP A 123 14.52 -7.02 1.80
C TRP A 123 15.93 -7.53 2.16
N VAL A 124 16.28 -8.75 1.72
CA VAL A 124 17.61 -9.32 1.96
C VAL A 124 18.70 -8.44 1.35
N HIS A 125 18.55 -8.03 0.09
CA HIS A 125 19.51 -7.15 -0.56
C HIS A 125 19.69 -5.81 0.17
N THR A 126 18.59 -5.21 0.63
CA THR A 126 18.62 -3.93 1.37
C THR A 126 19.36 -4.08 2.69
N LEU A 127 19.10 -5.16 3.44
CA LEU A 127 19.78 -5.41 4.70
C LEU A 127 21.27 -5.68 4.52
N SER A 128 21.65 -6.45 3.49
CA SER A 128 23.06 -6.69 3.16
C SER A 128 23.79 -5.40 2.78
N ALA A 129 23.15 -4.52 2.01
CA ALA A 129 23.71 -3.22 1.69
C ALA A 129 23.90 -2.34 2.94
N MET A 130 22.91 -2.33 3.87
CA MET A 130 23.03 -1.58 5.12
C MET A 130 24.19 -2.08 6.00
N GLN A 131 24.40 -3.40 6.06
CA GLN A 131 25.51 -4.02 6.80
C GLN A 131 26.87 -3.70 6.17
N ALA A 132 26.94 -3.50 4.86
CA ALA A 132 28.18 -3.13 4.19
C ALA A 132 28.57 -1.65 4.40
N CYS A 133 27.61 -0.81 4.81
CA CYS A 133 27.85 0.60 5.12
C CYS A 133 28.28 0.87 6.58
N SER A 134 28.22 -0.13 7.47
CA SER A 134 28.59 -0.02 8.89
C SER A 134 30.02 -0.46 9.15
#